data_AF-A0A1S8AAI3-F1
#
_entry.id   AF-A0A1S8AAI3-F1
#
_cell.length_a   1.000
_cell.length_b   1.000
_cell.length_c   1.000
_cell.angle_alpha   90.00
_cell.angle_beta   90.00
_cell.angle_gamma   90.00
#
_symmetry.space_group_name_H-M   'P 1'
#
loop_
_entity.id
_entity.type
_entity.pdbx_description
1 polymer ?
#
loop_
_entity_poly.entity_id
_entity_poly.type
_entity_poly.pdbx_seq_one_letter_code
_entity_poly.pdbx_strand_id
1 'polypeptide(L)'
;MAVGGIPSRPDPPCGLEVLESENFRLQCFNTLTGTKFLLFTDTLQTNVDVTMRKIYDLYADFVTKNPFYQLEMPIRCDTFDRKLNSYIRETNNAR
;
A
#
# COMPACT_ATOMS: atom_id res chain seq x y z
N MET A 1 -1.27 -31.15 -32.41
CA MET A 1 -1.71 -29.76 -32.64
C MET A 1 -2.72 -29.44 -31.53
N ALA A 2 -2.52 -28.62 -30.50
CA ALA A 2 -1.44 -27.75 -30.04
C ALA A 2 -1.42 -27.80 -28.50
N VAL A 3 -0.25 -27.57 -27.91
CA VAL A 3 0.00 -27.64 -26.46
C VAL A 3 -0.76 -26.52 -25.74
N GLY A 4 -1.55 -26.87 -24.72
CA GLY A 4 -2.27 -25.92 -23.87
C GLY A 4 -1.31 -24.93 -23.23
N GLY A 5 -1.45 -23.65 -23.60
CA GLY A 5 -0.58 -22.58 -23.15
C GLY A 5 -0.60 -22.44 -21.63
N ILE A 6 0.59 -22.40 -21.05
CA ILE A 6 0.83 -22.01 -19.66
C ILE A 6 0.18 -20.63 -19.47
N PRO A 7 -0.64 -20.39 -18.43
CA PRO A 7 -1.15 -19.05 -18.18
C PRO A 7 0.05 -18.12 -17.95
N SER A 8 0.27 -17.19 -18.87
CA SER A 8 1.34 -16.20 -18.77
C SER A 8 1.14 -15.39 -17.51
N ARG A 9 2.16 -15.35 -16.65
CA ARG A 9 2.20 -14.48 -15.47
C ARG A 9 1.84 -13.06 -15.92
N PRO A 10 0.89 -12.36 -15.26
CA PRO A 10 0.59 -10.99 -15.61
C PRO A 10 1.89 -10.16 -15.54
N ASP A 11 2.11 -9.32 -16.55
CA ASP A 11 3.24 -8.41 -16.58
C ASP A 11 3.29 -7.58 -15.28
N PRO A 12 4.48 -7.23 -14.78
CA PRO A 12 4.59 -6.33 -13.64
C PRO A 12 3.75 -5.07 -13.89
N PRO A 13 3.03 -4.56 -12.87
CA PRO A 13 2.21 -3.37 -13.05
C PRO A 13 3.06 -2.20 -13.54
N CYS A 14 2.91 -1.85 -14.83
CA CYS A 14 3.50 -0.67 -15.44
C CYS A 14 2.72 0.57 -14.96
N GLY A 15 3.33 1.40 -14.12
CA GLY A 15 2.70 2.61 -13.56
C GLY A 15 3.69 3.46 -12.78
N LEU A 16 3.22 4.60 -12.24
CA LEU A 16 4.03 5.44 -11.37
C LEU A 16 4.45 4.67 -10.12
N GLU A 17 5.75 4.59 -9.84
CA GLU A 17 6.31 3.92 -8.65
C GLU A 17 6.89 4.94 -7.66
N VAL A 18 7.60 5.95 -8.15
CA VAL A 18 8.21 6.99 -7.33
C VAL A 18 8.06 8.34 -8.01
N LEU A 19 7.68 9.36 -7.25
CA LEU A 19 7.76 10.77 -7.64
C LEU A 19 8.50 11.52 -6.54
N GLU A 20 9.60 12.17 -6.91
CA GLU A 20 10.43 12.93 -5.98
C GLU A 20 10.42 14.41 -6.36
N SER A 21 10.29 15.25 -5.34
CA SER A 21 10.36 16.71 -5.42
C SER A 21 11.33 17.20 -4.35
N GLU A 22 11.61 18.50 -4.33
CA GLU A 22 12.50 19.11 -3.33
C GLU A 22 11.98 18.92 -1.90
N ASN A 23 10.66 18.87 -1.73
CA ASN A 23 10.03 18.87 -0.41
C ASN A 23 9.45 17.52 0.02
N PHE A 24 9.30 16.57 -0.90
CA PHE A 24 8.70 15.27 -0.59
C PHE A 24 9.10 14.19 -1.60
N ARG A 25 9.01 12.95 -1.14
CA ARG A 25 9.03 11.75 -1.96
C ARG A 25 7.71 11.01 -1.81
N LEU A 26 7.03 10.81 -2.92
CA LEU A 26 5.84 9.99 -3.05
C LEU A 26 6.26 8.60 -3.53
N GLN A 27 5.96 7.57 -2.73
CA GLN A 27 6.07 6.18 -3.13
C GLN A 27 4.70 5.60 -3.43
N CYS A 28 4.57 4.97 -4.59
CA CYS A 28 3.34 4.34 -5.05
C CYS A 28 3.54 2.82 -5.09
N PHE A 29 2.70 2.11 -4.33
CA PHE A 29 2.65 0.66 -4.33
C PHE A 29 1.30 0.20 -4.89
N ASN A 30 1.34 -0.59 -5.97
CA ASN A 30 0.14 -1.18 -6.57
C ASN A 30 0.03 -2.66 -6.20
N THR A 31 -1.10 -3.04 -5.61
CA THR A 31 -1.40 -4.44 -5.27
C THR A 31 -1.85 -5.23 -6.50
N LEU A 32 -1.80 -6.56 -6.43
CA LEU A 32 -2.30 -7.43 -7.50
C LEU A 32 -3.80 -7.29 -7.74
N THR A 33 -4.56 -6.82 -6.74
CA THR A 33 -5.99 -6.53 -6.86
C THR A 33 -6.29 -5.14 -7.40
N GLY A 34 -5.26 -4.35 -7.74
CA GLY A 34 -5.40 -3.02 -8.34
C GLY A 34 -5.54 -1.85 -7.36
N THR A 35 -5.50 -2.10 -6.05
CA THR A 35 -5.50 -1.05 -5.03
C THR A 35 -4.12 -0.38 -4.97
N LYS A 36 -4.09 0.96 -5.03
CA LYS A 36 -2.86 1.76 -4.95
C LYS A 36 -2.70 2.41 -3.58
N PHE A 37 -1.49 2.30 -3.02
CA PHE A 37 -1.06 2.95 -1.79
C PHE A 37 -0.08 4.04 -2.16
N LEU A 38 -0.39 5.28 -1.78
CA LEU A 38 0.42 6.47 -2.03
C LEU A 38 0.95 6.97 -0.68
N LEU A 39 2.25 6.82 -0.46
CA LEU A 39 2.91 7.24 0.78
C LEU A 39 3.79 8.45 0.50
N PHE A 40 3.45 9.57 1.14
CA PHE A 40 4.26 10.78 1.11
C PHE A 40 5.23 10.77 2.29
N THR A 41 6.48 11.07 2.00
CA THR A 41 7.56 11.13 2.98
C THR A 41 8.44 12.33 2.70
N ASP A 42 9.24 12.71 3.68
CA ASP A 42 10.41 13.57 3.45
C ASP A 42 11.44 12.84 2.57
N THR A 43 12.23 13.58 1.79
CA THR A 43 13.14 13.00 0.78
C THR A 43 14.23 12.11 1.38
N LEU A 44 14.57 12.32 2.65
CA LEU A 44 15.59 11.55 3.38
C LEU A 44 15.00 10.40 4.19
N GLN A 45 13.69 10.15 4.12
CA GLN A 45 13.06 9.06 4.86
C GLN A 45 13.61 7.71 4.42
N THR A 46 14.16 6.97 5.39
CA THR A 46 14.63 5.60 5.17
C THR A 46 13.50 4.60 5.45
N ASN A 47 13.68 3.34 5.02
CA ASN A 47 12.75 2.24 5.31
C ASN A 47 11.31 2.48 4.82
N VAL A 48 11.14 3.24 3.73
CA VAL A 48 9.82 3.51 3.13
C VAL A 48 9.14 2.22 2.71
N ASP A 49 9.87 1.26 2.14
CA ASP A 49 9.32 -0.04 1.71
C ASP A 49 8.78 -0.88 2.89
N VAL A 50 9.46 -0.83 4.03
CA VAL A 50 9.03 -1.53 5.27
C VAL A 50 7.76 -0.89 5.80
N THR A 51 7.72 0.44 5.82
CA THR A 51 6.55 1.22 6.22
C THR A 51 5.36 0.92 5.32
N MET A 52 5.57 0.94 3.99
CA MET A 52 4.55 0.63 3.00
C MET A 52 3.99 -0.79 3.17
N ARG A 53 4.87 -1.78 3.36
CA ARG A 53 4.45 -3.17 3.61
C ARG A 53 3.58 -3.26 4.86
N LYS A 54 3.96 -2.59 5.95
CA LYS A 54 3.20 -2.64 7.19
C LYS A 54 1.82 -1.99 7.06
N ILE A 55 1.70 -0.90 6.29
CA ILE A 55 0.42 -0.26 5.98
C ILE A 55 -0.47 -1.22 5.17
N TYR A 56 0.11 -1.90 4.17
CA TYR A 56 -0.61 -2.90 3.39
C TYR A 56 -1.10 -4.08 4.25
N ASP A 57 -0.27 -4.58 5.17
CA ASP A 57 -0.68 -5.65 6.10
C ASP A 57 -1.87 -5.21 6.96
N LEU A 58 -1.84 -3.98 7.50
CA LEU A 58 -2.96 -3.42 8.26
C LEU A 58 -4.24 -3.32 7.40
N TYR A 59 -4.12 -2.89 6.15
CA TYR A 59 -5.25 -2.83 5.23
C TYR A 59 -5.82 -4.24 4.98
N ALA A 60 -4.97 -5.22 4.69
CA ALA A 60 -5.36 -6.60 4.46
C ALA A 60 -6.01 -7.24 5.70
N ASP A 61 -5.57 -6.89 6.91
CA ASP A 61 -6.10 -7.48 8.13
C ASP A 61 -7.43 -6.88 8.59
N PHE A 62 -7.60 -5.56 8.46
CA PHE A 62 -8.74 -4.86 9.05
C PHE A 62 -9.79 -4.42 8.03
N VAL A 63 -9.41 -4.24 6.76
CA VAL A 63 -10.33 -3.75 5.72
C VAL A 63 -10.82 -4.90 4.86
N THR A 64 -9.93 -5.64 4.21
CA THR A 64 -10.34 -6.68 3.23
C THR A 64 -10.98 -7.91 3.88
N LYS A 65 -10.66 -8.19 5.15
CA LYS A 65 -11.29 -9.26 5.94
C LYS A 65 -12.62 -8.84 6.59
N ASN A 66 -12.99 -7.56 6.54
CA ASN A 66 -14.25 -7.10 7.12
C ASN A 66 -15.41 -7.46 6.18
N PRO A 67 -16.34 -8.36 6.58
CA PRO A 67 -17.44 -8.80 5.70
C PRO A 67 -18.43 -7.69 5.35
N PHE A 68 -18.41 -6.57 6.07
CA PHE A 68 -19.26 -5.41 5.81
C PHE A 68 -18.57 -4.34 4.95
N TYR A 69 -17.30 -4.54 4.58
CA TYR A 69 -16.61 -3.60 3.70
C TYR A 69 -17.09 -3.77 2.26
N GLN A 70 -17.54 -2.66 1.68
CA GLN A 70 -17.89 -2.58 0.27
C GLN A 70 -16.70 -1.99 -0.49
N LEU A 71 -16.27 -2.69 -1.55
CA LEU A 71 -15.25 -2.17 -2.45
C LEU A 71 -15.70 -0.82 -3.03
N GLU A 72 -14.74 0.05 -3.33
CA GLU A 72 -14.96 1.42 -3.83
C GLU A 72 -15.62 2.40 -2.84
N MET A 73 -16.04 1.94 -1.67
CA MET A 73 -16.47 2.82 -0.59
C MET A 73 -15.28 3.28 0.26
N PRO A 74 -15.35 4.48 0.86
CA PRO A 74 -14.35 4.94 1.82
C PRO A 74 -14.15 3.92 2.95
N ILE A 75 -12.90 3.70 3.35
CA ILE A 75 -12.58 2.82 4.46
C ILE A 75 -13.14 3.44 5.74
N ARG A 76 -14.11 2.76 6.35
CA ARG A 76 -14.72 3.14 7.63
C ARG A 76 -14.49 2.02 8.64
N CYS A 77 -13.28 1.94 9.16
CA CYS A 77 -12.87 0.90 10.10
C CYS A 77 -12.04 1.51 11.23
N ASP A 78 -12.67 1.79 12.37
CA ASP A 78 -12.02 2.45 13.51
C ASP A 78 -10.77 1.70 14.01
N THR A 79 -10.78 0.36 13.91
CA THR A 79 -9.64 -0.46 14.32
C THR A 79 -8.46 -0.29 13.36
N PHE A 80 -8.72 -0.23 12.05
CA PHE A 80 -7.71 0.09 11.05
C PHE A 80 -7.12 1.47 11.31
N ASP A 81 -7.99 2.49 11.45
CA ASP A 81 -7.58 3.88 11.66
C ASP A 81 -6.73 4.02 12.92
N ARG A 82 -7.15 3.43 14.04
CA ARG A 82 -6.40 3.49 15.30
C ARG A 82 -5.01 2.84 15.17
N LYS A 83 -4.94 1.65 14.56
CA LYS A 83 -3.67 0.91 14.43
C LYS A 83 -2.72 1.59 13.45
N LEU A 84 -3.24 2.08 12.32
CA LEU A 84 -2.46 2.85 11.36
C LEU A 84 -1.90 4.12 11.99
N ASN A 85 -2.73 4.90 12.68
CA ASN A 85 -2.28 6.13 13.34
C ASN A 85 -1.23 5.86 14.43
N SER A 86 -1.37 4.80 15.24
CA SER A 86 -0.33 4.42 16.22
C SER A 86 0.99 4.11 15.52
N TYR A 87 0.94 3.28 14.48
CA TYR A 87 2.13 2.87 13.74
C TYR A 87 2.84 4.05 13.07
N ILE A 88 2.10 4.98 12.43
CA ILE A 88 2.69 6.16 11.80
C ILE A 88 3.31 7.09 12.84
N ARG A 89 2.67 7.29 14.00
CA ARG A 89 3.23 8.09 15.09
C ARG A 89 4.54 7.50 15.60
N GLU A 90 4.58 6.20 15.85
CA GLU A 90 5.80 5.50 16.27
C GLU A 90 6.91 5.63 15.22
N THR A 91 6.56 5.46 13.93
CA THR A 91 7.52 5.60 12.81
C THR A 91 8.10 7.01 12.73
N ASN A 92 7.28 8.04 12.95
CA ASN A 92 7.73 9.43 12.92
C ASN A 92 8.57 9.80 14.16
N ASN A 93 8.28 9.19 15.33
CA ASN A 93 9.03 9.43 16.57
C ASN A 93 10.37 8.67 16.62
N ALA A 94 10.55 7.64 15.79
CA ALA A 94 11.79 6.87 15.68
C ALA A 94 12.81 7.51 14.73
N ARG A 95 12.50 8.68 14.15
CA ARG A 95 13.46 9.55 13.46
C ARG A 95 14.38 10.24 14.45
#